data_AF-A0A0K2UI99-F1
#
_entry.id   AF-A0A0K2UI99-F1
#
_cell.length_a   1.000
_cell.length_b   1.000
_cell.length_c   1.000
_cell.angle_alpha   90.00
_cell.angle_beta   90.00
_cell.angle_gamma   90.00
#
_symmetry.space_group_name_H-M   'P 1'
#
loop_
_entity.id
_entity.type
_entity.pdbx_description
1 polymer ?
#
loop_
_entity_poly.entity_id
_entity_poly.type
_entity_poly.pdbx_seq_one_letter_code
_entity_poly.pdbx_strand_id
1 'polypeptide(L)'
;MNSDIEEMIRTCRKCIERLPSLPKETMIRDPIPMRSFESTSADLFEYGENHYLVYGDRLSGYPYVEEFKRVPSLGEVIVTLRKIFSEHGIPVKIRTD
;
A
#
# COMPACT_ATOMS: atom_id res chain seq x y z
N MET A 1 -37.50 -20.15 18.03
CA MET A 1 -36.40 -20.31 19.02
C MET A 1 -35.09 -19.72 18.53
N ASN A 2 -34.42 -20.24 17.49
CA ASN A 2 -33.19 -19.59 16.99
C ASN A 2 -33.46 -18.22 16.34
N SER A 3 -34.57 -18.08 15.61
CA SER A 3 -35.02 -16.81 15.02
C SER A 3 -35.17 -15.68 16.04
N ASP A 4 -35.74 -16.00 17.20
CA ASP A 4 -36.11 -15.01 18.22
C ASP A 4 -34.85 -14.50 18.95
N ILE A 5 -33.86 -15.39 19.12
CA ILE A 5 -32.54 -15.04 19.67
C ILE A 5 -31.78 -14.16 18.68
N GLU A 6 -31.83 -14.48 17.37
CA GLU A 6 -31.20 -13.66 16.33
C GLU A 6 -31.82 -12.26 16.27
N GLU A 7 -33.15 -12.15 16.35
CA GLU A 7 -33.86 -10.87 16.36
C GLU A 7 -33.52 -10.03 17.60
N MET A 8 -33.44 -10.67 18.77
CA MET A 8 -33.00 -10.02 20.01
C MET A 8 -31.57 -9.48 19.89
N ILE A 9 -30.64 -10.23 19.30
CA ILE A 9 -29.25 -9.80 19.11
C ILE A 9 -29.17 -8.65 18.10
N ARG A 10 -29.94 -8.71 17.00
CA ARG A 10 -30.01 -7.66 15.96
C ARG A 10 -30.58 -6.34 16.46
N THR A 11 -31.43 -6.36 17.48
CA THR A 11 -32.06 -5.16 18.05
C THR A 11 -31.35 -4.65 19.32
N CYS A 12 -30.47 -5.45 19.92
CA CYS A 12 -29.72 -5.06 21.11
C CYS A 12 -28.62 -4.04 20.81
N ARG A 13 -28.82 -2.79 21.24
CA ARG A 13 -27.89 -1.67 21.06
C ARG A 13 -26.46 -1.96 21.56
N LYS A 14 -26.31 -2.58 22.74
CA LYS A 14 -24.99 -2.94 23.31
C LYS A 14 -24.29 -4.02 22.50
N CYS A 15 -25.04 -4.92 21.86
CA CYS A 15 -24.48 -5.93 20.96
C CYS A 15 -24.00 -5.27 19.66
N ILE A 16 -24.80 -4.38 19.07
CA ILE A 16 -24.45 -3.64 17.85
C ILE A 16 -23.18 -2.80 18.04
N GLU A 17 -23.05 -2.11 19.17
CA GLU A 17 -21.85 -1.30 19.50
C GLU A 17 -20.55 -2.13 19.59
N ARG A 18 -20.66 -3.44 19.83
CA ARG A 18 -19.52 -4.36 19.94
C ARG A 18 -19.36 -5.26 18.72
N LEU A 19 -20.23 -5.14 17.72
CA LEU A 19 -20.05 -5.85 16.47
C LEU A 19 -18.81 -5.30 15.75
N PRO A 20 -18.11 -6.14 14.96
CA PRO A 20 -17.14 -5.64 14.01
C PRO A 20 -17.80 -4.57 13.15
N SER A 21 -17.19 -3.38 13.12
CA SER A 21 -17.79 -2.18 12.54
C SER A 21 -18.10 -2.32 11.04
N LEU A 22 -17.37 -3.17 10.31
CA LEU A 22 -17.58 -3.43 8.89
C LEU A 22 -17.18 -4.86 8.51
N PRO A 23 -17.97 -5.58 7.68
CA PRO A 23 -17.45 -6.72 6.94
C PRO A 23 -16.31 -6.23 6.02
N LYS A 24 -15.30 -7.09 5.80
CA LYS A 24 -14.16 -6.77 4.94
C LYS A 24 -14.67 -6.31 3.57
N GLU A 25 -14.38 -5.06 3.21
CA GLU A 25 -14.79 -4.52 1.92
C GLU A 25 -14.18 -5.34 0.78
N THR A 26 -14.90 -5.43 -0.34
CA THR A 26 -14.39 -6.09 -1.54
C THR A 26 -13.14 -5.37 -2.01
N MET A 27 -12.05 -6.13 -2.20
CA MET A 27 -10.79 -5.56 -2.69
C MET A 27 -11.00 -4.98 -4.09
N ILE A 28 -10.86 -3.66 -4.20
CA ILE A 28 -10.85 -2.96 -5.48
C ILE A 28 -9.48 -3.16 -6.10
N ARG A 29 -9.43 -3.80 -7.26
CA ARG A 29 -8.20 -3.97 -8.04
C ARG A 29 -8.03 -2.78 -8.97
N ASP A 30 -6.85 -2.20 -8.94
CA ASP A 30 -6.44 -1.24 -9.95
C ASP A 30 -6.30 -1.92 -11.33
N PRO A 31 -6.51 -1.20 -12.44
CA PRO A 31 -6.27 -1.73 -13.77
C PRO A 31 -4.79 -2.09 -13.97
N ILE A 32 -4.54 -3.13 -14.76
CA ILE A 32 -3.19 -3.56 -15.12
C ILE A 32 -2.59 -2.52 -16.09
N PRO A 33 -1.36 -2.03 -15.87
CA PRO A 33 -0.74 -1.06 -16.77
C PRO A 33 -0.44 -1.65 -18.16
N MET A 34 -0.30 -0.81 -19.19
CA MET A 34 -0.03 -1.28 -20.56
C MET A 34 1.46 -1.29 -20.91
N ARG A 35 2.28 -0.49 -20.22
CA ARG A 35 3.74 -0.45 -20.41
C ARG A 35 4.50 -0.46 -19.08
N SER A 36 5.75 -0.90 -19.13
CA SER A 36 6.66 -0.89 -17.98
C SER A 36 6.79 0.52 -17.43
N PHE A 37 6.80 0.64 -16.10
CA PHE A 37 6.92 1.90 -15.38
C PHE A 37 5.79 2.90 -15.64
N GLU A 38 4.65 2.48 -16.20
CA GLU A 38 3.48 3.35 -16.33
C GLU A 38 2.84 3.64 -14.97
N SER A 39 2.63 2.59 -14.19
CA SER A 39 2.18 2.67 -12.80
C SER A 39 3.21 1.97 -11.92
N THR A 40 3.60 2.62 -10.84
CA THR A 40 4.57 2.07 -9.90
C THR A 40 4.10 2.20 -8.46
N SER A 41 4.64 1.38 -7.59
CA SER A 41 4.47 1.47 -6.14
C SER A 41 5.80 1.78 -5.49
N ALA A 42 5.80 2.57 -4.43
CA ALA A 42 6.99 2.78 -3.62
C ALA A 42 6.65 2.77 -2.15
N ASP A 43 7.59 2.31 -1.34
CA ASP A 43 7.45 2.21 0.11
C ASP A 43 8.81 2.33 0.80
N LEU A 44 8.80 2.85 2.03
CA LEU A 44 9.96 2.90 2.91
C LEU A 44 9.81 1.85 4.00
N PHE A 45 10.79 0.97 4.12
CA PHE A 45 10.79 -0.04 5.18
C PHE A 45 12.15 -0.15 5.86
N GLU A 46 12.14 -0.79 7.03
CA GLU A 46 13.32 -0.96 7.86
C GLU A 46 13.61 -2.45 8.03
N TYR A 47 14.89 -2.80 7.99
CA TYR A 47 15.34 -4.15 8.27
C TYR A 47 16.68 -4.10 9.01
N GLY A 48 16.67 -4.49 10.28
CA GLY A 48 17.79 -4.29 11.19
C GLY A 48 17.99 -2.80 11.50
N GLU A 49 19.20 -2.30 11.31
CA GLU A 49 19.55 -0.88 11.49
C GLU A 49 19.52 -0.08 10.18
N ASN A 50 19.11 -0.73 9.08
CA ASN A 50 19.09 -0.14 7.75
C ASN A 50 17.67 0.23 7.33
N HIS A 51 17.57 1.30 6.56
CA HIS A 51 16.32 1.78 5.96
C HIS A 51 16.40 1.59 4.45
N TYR A 52 15.28 1.34 3.81
CA TYR A 52 15.25 1.02 2.39
C TYR A 52 14.08 1.70 1.70
N LEU A 53 14.31 2.18 0.48
CA LEU A 53 13.25 2.55 -0.45
C LEU A 53 13.10 1.43 -1.46
N VAL A 54 11.94 0.77 -1.47
CA VAL A 54 11.55 -0.13 -2.56
C VAL A 54 10.68 0.64 -3.53
N TYR A 55 10.99 0.50 -4.81
CA TYR A 55 10.20 1.00 -5.93
C TYR A 55 9.91 -0.18 -6.87
N GLY A 56 8.64 -0.44 -7.14
CA GLY A 56 8.20 -1.59 -7.91
C GLY A 56 7.39 -1.20 -9.14
N ASP A 57 7.75 -1.74 -10.30
CA ASP A 57 6.91 -1.68 -11.50
C ASP A 57 5.68 -2.58 -11.34
N ARG A 58 4.49 -2.03 -11.56
CA ARG A 58 3.23 -2.76 -11.35
C ARG A 58 2.86 -3.68 -12.50
N LEU A 59 3.51 -3.56 -13.66
CA LEU A 59 3.30 -4.45 -14.78
C LEU A 59 4.14 -5.72 -14.66
N SER A 60 5.46 -5.56 -14.56
CA SER A 60 6.42 -6.68 -14.54
C SER A 60 6.72 -7.20 -13.14
N GLY A 61 6.47 -6.41 -12.09
CA GLY A 61 6.92 -6.70 -10.74
C GLY A 61 8.40 -6.42 -10.50
N TYR A 62 9.10 -5.77 -11.44
CA TYR A 62 10.52 -5.46 -11.31
C TYR A 62 10.78 -4.56 -10.08
N PRO A 63 11.60 -5.01 -9.11
CA PRO A 63 11.94 -4.23 -7.94
C PRO A 63 13.21 -3.40 -8.17
N TYR A 64 13.21 -2.18 -7.66
CA TYR A 64 14.37 -1.34 -7.46
C TYR A 64 14.48 -1.02 -5.98
N VAL A 65 15.66 -1.23 -5.39
CA VAL A 65 15.86 -1.11 -3.94
C VAL A 65 17.07 -0.22 -3.68
N GLU A 66 16.90 0.82 -2.88
CA GLU A 66 17.99 1.67 -2.39
C GLU A 66 18.07 1.61 -0.88
N GLU A 67 19.28 1.46 -0.37
CA GLU A 67 19.58 1.41 1.06
C GLU A 67 20.01 2.78 1.57
N PHE A 68 19.51 3.14 2.76
CA PHE A 68 19.95 4.27 3.54
C PHE A 68 20.48 3.78 4.88
N LYS A 69 21.66 4.29 5.27
CA LYS A 69 22.31 3.98 6.56
C LYS A 69 21.62 4.57 7.78
N ARG A 70 20.59 5.39 7.56
CA ARG A 70 19.75 6.04 8.57
C ARG A 70 18.41 6.37 7.95
N VAL A 71 17.43 6.73 8.78
CA VAL A 71 16.14 7.25 8.31
C VAL A 71 16.40 8.34 7.26
N PRO A 72 15.93 8.18 6.01
CA PRO A 72 16.16 9.17 4.97
C PRO A 72 15.28 10.40 5.22
N SER A 73 15.83 11.57 4.94
CA SER A 73 15.04 12.79 4.85
C SER A 73 14.19 12.80 3.58
N LEU A 74 13.14 13.63 3.57
CA LEU A 74 12.31 13.86 2.37
C LEU A 74 13.16 14.20 1.13
N GLY A 75 14.20 15.02 1.30
CA GLY A 75 15.09 15.40 0.21
C GLY A 75 15.86 14.22 -0.38
N GLU A 76 16.36 13.32 0.46
CA GLU A 76 17.06 12.10 0.04
C GLU A 76 16.12 11.16 -0.72
N VAL A 77 14.89 10.98 -0.25
CA VAL A 77 13.86 10.18 -0.93
C VAL A 77 13.53 10.77 -2.32
N ILE A 78 13.32 12.09 -2.40
CA ILE A 78 13.02 12.78 -3.67
C ILE A 78 14.18 12.62 -4.66
N VAL A 79 15.42 12.81 -4.21
CA VAL A 79 16.61 12.65 -5.08
C VAL A 79 16.71 11.21 -5.58
N THR A 80 16.47 10.24 -4.71
CA THR A 80 16.50 8.81 -5.04
C THR A 80 15.42 8.45 -6.07
N LEU A 81 14.17 8.89 -5.85
CA LEU A 81 13.09 8.69 -6.82
C LEU A 81 13.39 9.34 -8.17
N ARG A 82 13.95 10.56 -8.18
CA ARG A 82 14.35 11.23 -9.43
C ARG A 82 15.44 10.47 -10.18
N LYS A 83 16.41 9.88 -9.46
CA LYS A 83 17.42 8.99 -10.05
C LYS A 83 16.73 7.79 -10.72
N ILE A 84 15.84 7.10 -10.01
CA ILE A 84 15.08 5.96 -10.55
C ILE A 84 14.31 6.35 -11.82
N PHE A 85 13.62 7.50 -11.80
CA PHE A 85 12.87 7.99 -12.96
C PHE A 85 13.77 8.35 -14.14
N SER A 86 15.00 8.81 -13.89
CA SER A 86 15.96 9.08 -14.98
C SER A 86 16.47 7.81 -15.64
N GLU A 87 16.53 6.69 -14.91
CA GLU A 87 17.00 5.39 -15.42
C GLU A 87 15.90 4.60 -16.13
N HIS A 88 14.67 4.62 -15.61
CA HIS A 88 13.56 3.76 -16.08
C HIS A 88 12.44 4.52 -16.80
N GLY A 89 12.49 5.86 -16.77
CA GLY A 89 11.42 6.73 -17.24
C GLY A 89 10.54 7.24 -16.11
N ILE A 90 9.87 8.38 -16.36
CA ILE A 90 8.96 9.01 -15.40
C ILE A 90 7.60 8.28 -15.44
N PRO A 91 7.11 7.75 -14.31
CA PRO A 91 5.83 7.06 -14.29
C PRO A 91 4.66 8.02 -14.46
N VAL A 92 3.55 7.52 -15.02
CA VAL A 92 2.30 8.28 -15.12
C VAL A 92 1.64 8.37 -13.74
N LYS A 93 1.75 7.29 -12.94
CA LYS A 93 1.22 7.23 -11.58
C LYS A 93 2.20 6.50 -10.68
N ILE A 94 2.47 7.10 -9.52
CA ILE A 94 3.13 6.45 -8.40
C ILE A 94 2.13 6.32 -7.24
N ARG A 95 2.14 5.19 -6.55
CA ARG A 95 1.34 4.95 -5.34
C ARG A 95 2.27 4.70 -4.15
N THR A 96 2.11 5.49 -3.10
CA THR A 96 2.75 5.35 -1.79
C THR A 96 1.67 5.29 -0.72
N ASP A 97 2.03 4.95 0.51
CA ASP A 97 1.17 5.10 1.69
C ASP A 97 1.09 6.56 2.20
#